data_AF-A0A3N6MR79-F1
#
_entry.id   AF-A0A3N6MR79-F1
#
_cell.length_a   1.000
_cell.length_b   1.000
_cell.length_c   1.000
_cell.angle_alpha   90.00
_cell.angle_beta   90.00
_cell.angle_gamma   90.00
#
_symmetry.space_group_name_H-M   'P 1'
#
loop_
_entity.id
_entity.type
_entity.pdbx_description
1 polymer ?
#
loop_
_entity_poly.entity_id
_entity_poly.type
_entity_poly.pdbx_seq_one_letter_code
_entity_poly.pdbx_strand_id
1 'polypeptide(L)'
;MFVDESTDRGQVGIGTLIVFIAMVLVAAIAAGVLINTAGFLQTQAEATGEESTDLVSERIDVVSEVGIVEDSEDPSNLSSINLTVTGAAGASDIDLNQTIIQAVGPNGQANLVLNESVDDGDPANATELNETFAVINESNQYVDSDSAVLGDENNEFTIILNPEATPFGDSDDPAVTFGQGDESSLAIVSPSGATTEVELRAPDLFTDEGEAVRL
;
A
#
# COMPACT_ATOMS: atom_id res chain seq x y z
N MET A 1 -61.79 29.05 -61.77
CA MET A 1 -60.62 28.93 -60.89
C MET A 1 -61.11 28.20 -59.64
N PHE A 2 -61.04 26.87 -59.66
CA PHE A 2 -61.36 26.04 -58.51
C PHE A 2 -60.02 25.77 -57.82
N VAL A 3 -59.86 26.30 -56.62
CA VAL A 3 -58.62 26.15 -55.85
C VAL A 3 -58.69 24.82 -55.11
N ASP A 4 -57.60 24.08 -55.21
CA ASP A 4 -57.42 22.68 -54.82
C ASP A 4 -57.25 22.53 -53.29
N GLU A 5 -58.29 22.84 -52.51
CA GLU A 5 -58.24 22.93 -51.04
C GLU A 5 -57.97 21.56 -50.34
N SER A 6 -58.12 20.44 -51.06
CA SER A 6 -57.81 19.09 -50.57
C SER A 6 -56.32 18.76 -50.56
N THR A 7 -55.52 19.37 -51.43
CA THR A 7 -54.09 19.05 -51.59
C THR A 7 -53.24 19.71 -50.49
N ASP A 8 -53.64 20.90 -50.03
CA ASP A 8 -53.02 21.57 -48.88
C ASP A 8 -53.17 20.75 -47.57
N ARG A 9 -54.31 20.09 -47.35
CA ARG A 9 -54.52 19.26 -46.14
C ARG A 9 -53.68 17.98 -46.14
N GLY A 10 -53.51 17.35 -47.31
CA GLY A 10 -52.60 16.22 -47.49
C GLY A 10 -51.13 16.62 -47.27
N GLN A 11 -50.74 17.79 -47.76
CA GLN A 11 -49.38 18.32 -47.60
C GLN A 11 -49.04 18.64 -46.13
N VAL A 12 -49.97 19.23 -45.38
CA VAL A 12 -49.79 19.50 -43.94
C VAL A 12 -49.66 18.18 -43.15
N GLY A 13 -50.47 17.17 -43.48
CA GLY A 13 -50.40 15.85 -42.84
C GLY A 13 -49.05 15.15 -43.05
N ILE A 14 -48.52 15.20 -44.27
CA ILE A 14 -47.18 14.66 -44.57
C ILE A 14 -46.09 15.45 -43.82
N GLY A 15 -46.21 16.78 -43.71
CA GLY A 15 -45.30 17.60 -42.92
C GLY A 15 -45.26 17.20 -41.44
N THR A 16 -46.43 16.93 -40.84
CA THR A 16 -46.51 16.49 -39.44
C THR A 16 -45.90 15.10 -39.21
N LEU A 17 -46.09 14.16 -40.15
CA LEU A 17 -45.48 12.83 -40.07
C LEU A 17 -43.96 12.88 -40.16
N ILE A 18 -43.42 13.74 -41.04
CA ILE A 18 -41.96 13.92 -41.18
C ILE A 18 -41.36 14.44 -39.87
N VAL A 19 -41.96 15.48 -39.27
CA VAL A 19 -41.47 16.03 -38.00
C VAL A 19 -41.58 15.03 -36.87
N PHE A 20 -42.66 14.24 -36.83
CA PHE A 20 -42.84 13.20 -35.83
C PHE A 20 -41.72 12.16 -35.90
N ILE A 21 -41.43 11.65 -37.11
CA ILE A 21 -40.34 10.67 -37.31
C ILE A 21 -38.99 11.29 -36.93
N ALA A 22 -38.72 12.52 -37.35
CA ALA A 22 -37.48 13.22 -37.01
C ALA A 22 -37.30 13.37 -35.49
N MET A 23 -38.35 13.77 -34.77
CA MET A 23 -38.32 13.89 -33.31
C MET A 23 -38.06 12.55 -32.63
N VAL A 24 -38.68 11.48 -33.10
CA VAL A 24 -38.45 10.12 -32.56
C VAL A 24 -37.00 9.68 -32.77
N LEU A 25 -36.41 9.96 -33.94
CA LEU A 25 -35.01 9.61 -34.21
C LEU A 25 -34.04 10.40 -33.31
N VAL A 26 -34.26 11.71 -33.13
CA VAL A 26 -33.45 12.53 -32.22
C VAL A 26 -33.57 12.03 -30.79
N ALA A 27 -34.79 11.71 -30.34
CA ALA A 27 -35.03 11.15 -29.02
C ALA A 27 -34.33 9.80 -28.82
N ALA A 28 -34.32 8.94 -29.84
CA ALA A 28 -33.63 7.64 -29.80
C ALA A 28 -32.10 7.80 -29.68
N ILE A 29 -31.51 8.73 -30.46
CA ILE A 29 -30.07 9.01 -30.37
C ILE A 29 -29.73 9.61 -29.00
N ALA A 30 -30.52 10.57 -28.52
CA ALA A 30 -30.33 11.19 -27.21
C ALA A 30 -30.42 10.15 -26.08
N ALA A 31 -31.40 9.25 -26.13
CA ALA A 31 -31.52 8.15 -25.18
C ALA A 31 -30.32 7.19 -25.23
N GLY A 32 -29.83 6.86 -26.43
CA GLY A 32 -28.63 6.05 -26.60
C GLY A 32 -27.39 6.67 -25.96
N VAL A 33 -27.19 7.99 -26.13
CA VAL A 33 -26.11 8.73 -25.47
C VAL A 33 -26.28 8.70 -23.94
N LEU A 34 -27.49 8.97 -23.43
CA LEU A 34 -27.77 8.96 -22.01
C LEU A 34 -27.50 7.59 -21.36
N ILE A 35 -27.88 6.50 -22.01
CA ILE A 35 -27.63 5.14 -21.53
C ILE A 35 -26.13 4.84 -21.52
N ASN A 36 -25.41 5.21 -22.58
CA ASN A 36 -23.96 4.98 -22.66
C ASN A 36 -23.20 5.76 -21.57
N THR A 37 -23.56 7.03 -21.37
CA THR A 37 -22.99 7.84 -20.29
C THR A 37 -23.34 7.28 -18.92
N ALA A 38 -24.58 6.84 -18.71
CA ALA A 38 -24.98 6.22 -17.45
C ALA A 38 -24.19 4.93 -17.18
N GLY A 39 -23.99 4.08 -18.18
CA GLY A 39 -23.19 2.87 -18.06
C GLY A 39 -21.72 3.16 -17.73
N PHE A 40 -21.11 4.12 -18.43
CA PHE A 40 -19.75 4.57 -18.12
C PHE A 40 -19.61 5.07 -16.68
N LEU A 41 -20.54 5.93 -16.24
CA LEU A 41 -20.53 6.47 -14.87
C LEU A 41 -20.78 5.39 -13.83
N GLN A 42 -21.58 4.36 -14.14
CA GLN A 42 -21.81 3.23 -13.24
C GLN A 42 -20.52 2.42 -13.04
N THR A 43 -19.84 2.00 -14.12
CA THR A 43 -18.58 1.27 -14.02
C THR A 43 -17.51 2.09 -13.29
N GLN A 44 -17.45 3.40 -13.55
CA GLN A 44 -16.54 4.28 -12.83
C GLN A 44 -16.89 4.35 -11.33
N ALA A 45 -18.16 4.45 -10.98
CA ALA A 45 -18.61 4.52 -9.59
C ALA A 45 -18.38 3.20 -8.83
N GLU A 46 -18.56 2.06 -9.50
CA GLU A 46 -18.25 0.73 -8.95
C GLU A 46 -16.75 0.60 -8.69
N ALA A 47 -15.91 0.91 -9.68
CA ALA A 47 -14.45 0.85 -9.52
C ALA A 47 -13.93 1.77 -8.41
N THR A 48 -14.40 3.02 -8.34
CA THR A 48 -14.02 3.94 -7.26
C THR A 48 -14.56 3.47 -5.89
N GLY A 49 -15.71 2.81 -5.87
CA GLY A 49 -16.27 2.22 -4.65
C GLY A 49 -15.43 1.05 -4.11
N GLU A 50 -14.94 0.19 -5.01
CA GLU A 50 -14.02 -0.92 -4.71
C GLU A 50 -12.69 -0.36 -4.18
N GLU A 51 -12.02 0.51 -4.95
CA GLU A 51 -10.76 1.16 -4.56
C GLU A 51 -10.85 1.90 -3.21
N SER A 52 -11.98 2.57 -2.94
CA SER A 52 -12.20 3.24 -1.64
C SER A 52 -12.41 2.26 -0.49
N THR A 53 -12.97 1.10 -0.77
CA THR A 53 -13.15 0.04 0.23
C THR A 53 -11.80 -0.61 0.52
N ASP A 54 -11.02 -0.91 -0.52
CA ASP A 54 -9.70 -1.52 -0.40
C ASP A 54 -8.75 -0.59 0.35
N LEU A 55 -8.72 0.71 0.02
CA LEU A 55 -7.89 1.72 0.72
C LEU A 55 -8.17 1.81 2.24
N VAL A 56 -9.36 1.42 2.69
CA VAL A 56 -9.73 1.48 4.12
C VAL A 56 -9.62 0.11 4.80
N SER A 57 -9.87 -0.97 4.06
CA SER A 57 -9.90 -2.34 4.60
C SER A 57 -8.56 -3.06 4.47
N GLU A 58 -7.80 -2.84 3.39
CA GLU A 58 -6.50 -3.46 3.11
C GLU A 58 -5.36 -2.66 3.75
N ARG A 59 -5.51 -2.37 5.04
CA ARG A 59 -4.48 -1.72 5.84
C ARG A 59 -3.56 -2.77 6.47
N ILE A 60 -2.27 -2.47 6.54
CA ILE A 60 -1.31 -3.26 7.32
C ILE A 60 -1.27 -2.67 8.74
N ASP A 61 -1.58 -3.48 9.75
CA ASP A 61 -1.50 -3.14 11.16
C ASP A 61 -0.16 -3.61 11.73
N VAL A 62 0.45 -2.80 12.60
CA VAL A 62 1.68 -3.18 13.31
C VAL A 62 1.32 -3.64 14.72
N VAL A 63 1.71 -4.87 15.04
CA VAL A 63 1.39 -5.56 16.30
C VAL A 63 2.48 -5.28 17.34
N SER A 64 3.74 -5.27 16.92
CA SER A 64 4.89 -5.09 17.80
C SER A 64 6.06 -4.46 17.08
N GLU A 65 6.73 -3.54 17.76
CA GLU A 65 8.02 -2.96 17.36
C GLU A 65 9.11 -3.42 18.34
N VAL A 66 10.11 -4.14 17.85
CA VAL A 66 11.20 -4.69 18.67
C VAL A 66 12.54 -4.43 18.00
N GLY A 67 13.50 -3.90 18.74
CA GLY A 67 14.91 -3.81 18.33
C GLY A 67 15.72 -4.90 19.01
N ILE A 68 16.62 -5.55 18.28
CA ILE A 68 17.61 -6.46 18.85
C ILE A 68 18.89 -5.69 19.09
N VAL A 69 19.33 -5.64 20.34
CA VAL A 69 20.58 -4.99 20.75
C VAL A 69 21.79 -5.79 20.26
N GLU A 70 22.88 -5.12 19.88
CA GLU A 70 24.12 -5.78 19.47
C GLU A 70 24.70 -6.67 20.60
N ASP A 71 25.32 -7.80 20.23
CA ASP A 71 26.02 -8.72 21.15
C ASP A 71 27.47 -8.23 21.41
N SER A 72 27.58 -7.10 22.11
CA SER A 72 28.84 -6.40 22.42
C SER A 72 28.92 -6.01 23.91
N GLU A 73 30.10 -6.06 24.54
CA GLU A 73 30.32 -5.79 25.99
C GLU A 73 29.77 -4.45 26.51
N ASP A 74 29.57 -3.46 25.63
CA ASP A 74 28.91 -2.17 25.91
C ASP A 74 28.01 -1.82 24.71
N PRO A 75 26.79 -2.36 24.61
CA PRO A 75 26.01 -2.20 23.40
C PRO A 75 25.40 -0.79 23.36
N SER A 76 25.75 0.01 22.35
CA SER A 76 25.15 1.33 22.10
C SER A 76 24.16 1.33 20.93
N ASN A 77 24.17 0.24 20.15
CA ASN A 77 23.55 0.15 18.83
C ASN A 77 22.59 -1.04 18.75
N LEU A 78 21.67 -0.99 17.79
CA LEU A 78 20.84 -2.14 17.42
C LEU A 78 21.51 -2.94 16.29
N SER A 79 21.34 -4.25 16.30
CA SER A 79 21.72 -5.16 15.21
C SER A 79 20.60 -5.33 14.18
N SER A 80 19.34 -5.33 14.64
CA SER A 80 18.17 -5.41 13.77
C SER A 80 16.95 -4.70 14.38
N ILE A 81 16.07 -4.20 13.52
CA ILE A 81 14.78 -3.65 13.89
C ILE A 81 13.70 -4.55 13.28
N ASN A 82 12.85 -5.10 14.14
CA ASN A 82 11.83 -6.09 13.83
C ASN A 82 10.44 -5.48 14.04
N LEU A 83 9.66 -5.38 12.97
CA LEU A 83 8.28 -4.92 13.00
C LEU A 83 7.36 -6.09 12.68
N THR A 84 6.62 -6.55 13.67
CA THR A 84 5.61 -7.58 13.48
C THR A 84 4.34 -6.93 12.92
N VAL A 85 3.94 -7.36 11.73
CA VAL A 85 2.82 -6.80 10.97
C VAL A 85 1.75 -7.85 10.66
N THR A 86 0.51 -7.39 10.59
CA THR A 86 -0.67 -8.20 10.27
C THR A 86 -1.60 -7.42 9.33
N GLY A 87 -2.44 -8.11 8.57
CA GLY A 87 -3.52 -7.47 7.83
C GLY A 87 -4.62 -6.97 8.77
N ALA A 88 -5.22 -5.81 8.49
CA ALA A 88 -6.36 -5.33 9.24
C ALA A 88 -7.55 -6.31 9.13
N ALA A 89 -8.43 -6.29 10.13
CA ALA A 89 -9.57 -7.21 10.17
C ALA A 89 -10.49 -7.03 8.95
N GLY A 90 -10.61 -8.07 8.13
CA GLY A 90 -11.41 -8.04 6.91
C GLY A 90 -10.68 -7.46 5.70
N ALA A 91 -9.37 -7.25 5.79
CA ALA A 91 -8.51 -7.05 4.62
C ALA A 91 -8.55 -8.29 3.72
N SER A 92 -8.47 -8.08 2.41
CA SER A 92 -8.10 -9.13 1.47
C SER A 92 -6.62 -9.48 1.62
N ASP A 93 -6.15 -10.43 0.82
CA ASP A 93 -4.73 -10.77 0.74
C ASP A 93 -3.89 -9.55 0.32
N ILE A 94 -2.93 -9.14 1.16
CA ILE A 94 -2.00 -8.02 0.92
C ILE A 94 -0.62 -8.56 0.56
N ASP A 95 -0.16 -8.25 -0.64
CA ASP A 95 1.18 -8.61 -1.10
C ASP A 95 2.25 -7.65 -0.54
N LEU A 96 3.16 -8.17 0.28
CA LEU A 96 4.26 -7.40 0.86
C LEU A 96 5.36 -7.07 -0.15
N ASN A 97 5.45 -7.76 -1.28
CA ASN A 97 6.39 -7.44 -2.35
C ASN A 97 6.05 -6.10 -3.02
N GLN A 98 4.75 -5.78 -3.08
CA GLN A 98 4.26 -4.51 -3.62
C GLN A 98 4.11 -3.41 -2.55
N THR A 99 4.42 -3.74 -1.29
CA THR A 99 4.38 -2.80 -0.17
C THR A 99 5.66 -1.98 -0.13
N ILE A 100 5.53 -0.68 0.17
CA ILE A 100 6.67 0.23 0.30
C ILE A 100 6.69 0.76 1.72
N ILE A 101 7.86 0.74 2.36
CA ILE A 101 8.06 1.32 3.68
C ILE A 101 8.85 2.61 3.51
N GLN A 102 8.22 3.74 3.81
CA GLN A 102 8.89 5.03 3.81
C GLN A 102 9.42 5.27 5.22
N ALA A 103 10.74 5.23 5.38
CA ALA A 103 11.38 5.45 6.67
C ALA A 103 12.05 6.83 6.68
N VAL A 104 11.90 7.54 7.79
CA VAL A 104 12.50 8.85 8.08
C VAL A 104 13.27 8.72 9.39
N GLY A 105 14.57 8.54 9.28
CA GLY A 105 15.46 8.42 10.42
C GLY A 105 16.25 9.71 10.67
N PRO A 106 17.13 9.70 11.69
CA PRO A 106 17.97 10.86 12.02
C PRO A 106 18.95 11.23 10.91
N ASN A 107 19.31 10.26 10.05
CA ASN A 107 20.32 10.41 9.01
C ASN A 107 19.75 10.61 7.59
N GLY A 108 18.42 10.58 7.43
CA GLY A 108 17.80 10.85 6.14
C GLY A 108 16.39 10.27 5.99
N GLN A 109 15.95 10.16 4.73
CA GLN A 109 14.73 9.45 4.37
C GLN A 109 15.03 8.46 3.25
N ALA A 110 14.39 7.30 3.28
CA ALA A 110 14.48 6.31 2.21
C ALA A 110 13.17 5.57 2.04
N ASN A 111 12.94 5.07 0.83
CA ASN A 111 11.84 4.16 0.53
C ASN A 111 12.43 2.77 0.46
N LEU A 112 12.08 1.94 1.43
CA LEU A 112 12.52 0.56 1.52
C LEU A 112 11.53 -0.31 0.75
N VAL A 113 12.08 -1.19 -0.07
CA VAL A 113 11.34 -2.21 -0.83
C VAL A 113 11.73 -3.60 -0.34
N LEU A 114 10.88 -4.58 -0.58
CA LEU A 114 11.15 -5.96 -0.20
C LEU A 114 12.39 -6.47 -0.95
N ASN A 115 13.29 -7.12 -0.24
CA ASN A 115 14.43 -7.78 -0.84
C ASN A 115 13.98 -9.09 -1.53
N GLU A 116 14.19 -9.17 -2.85
CA GLU A 116 13.80 -10.31 -3.70
C GLU A 116 14.63 -11.58 -3.48
N SER A 117 15.77 -11.48 -2.79
CA SER A 117 16.63 -12.63 -2.50
C SER A 117 17.40 -12.37 -1.21
N VAL A 118 16.84 -12.84 -0.10
CA VAL A 118 17.56 -12.86 1.17
C VAL A 118 18.23 -14.22 1.28
N ASP A 119 19.56 -14.24 1.38
CA ASP A 119 20.29 -15.46 1.72
C ASP A 119 19.80 -15.96 3.10
N ASP A 120 19.73 -17.28 3.29
CA ASP A 120 19.20 -17.98 4.49
C ASP A 120 20.12 -17.80 5.73
N GLY A 121 20.51 -16.56 6.00
CA GLY A 121 21.35 -16.10 7.09
C GLY A 121 20.58 -15.92 8.40
N ASP A 122 21.25 -15.38 9.41
CA ASP A 122 20.64 -15.16 10.72
C ASP A 122 19.70 -13.94 10.69
N PRO A 123 18.38 -14.09 10.92
CA PRO A 123 17.44 -12.97 10.94
C PRO A 123 17.66 -12.00 12.10
N ALA A 124 18.50 -12.35 13.08
CA ALA A 124 18.91 -11.42 14.13
C ALA A 124 19.93 -10.36 13.65
N ASN A 125 20.63 -10.61 12.53
CA ASN A 125 21.64 -9.72 11.97
C ASN A 125 21.22 -9.19 10.59
N ALA A 126 20.80 -7.93 10.52
CA ALA A 126 20.24 -7.31 9.31
C ALA A 126 21.29 -6.59 8.43
N THR A 127 22.59 -6.69 8.75
CA THR A 127 23.69 -5.96 8.10
C THR A 127 23.75 -6.15 6.57
N GLU A 128 23.20 -7.24 6.05
CA GLU A 128 23.19 -7.54 4.61
C GLU A 128 22.09 -6.77 3.83
N LEU A 129 21.12 -6.17 4.54
CA LEU A 129 20.03 -5.40 3.93
C LEU A 129 20.47 -3.95 3.72
N ASN A 130 20.68 -3.57 2.46
CA ASN A 130 20.98 -2.20 2.07
C ASN A 130 19.74 -1.56 1.46
N GLU A 131 19.20 -0.50 2.07
CA GLU A 131 18.04 0.27 1.58
C GLU A 131 16.80 -0.58 1.23
N THR A 132 16.70 -1.78 1.83
CA THR A 132 15.65 -2.78 1.60
C THR A 132 15.20 -3.36 2.93
N PHE A 133 14.04 -4.01 2.93
CA PHE A 133 13.55 -4.77 4.08
C PHE A 133 13.41 -6.24 3.72
N ALA A 134 13.52 -7.11 4.72
CA ALA A 134 13.25 -8.53 4.58
C ALA A 134 12.01 -8.91 5.37
N VAL A 135 11.42 -10.06 5.04
CA VAL A 135 10.26 -10.60 5.75
C VAL A 135 10.58 -11.99 6.24
N ILE A 136 10.24 -12.27 7.51
CA ILE A 136 10.34 -13.60 8.11
C ILE A 136 8.97 -14.09 8.59
N ASN A 137 8.79 -15.40 8.56
CA ASN A 137 7.61 -16.07 9.11
C ASN A 137 7.74 -16.35 10.63
N GLU A 138 6.68 -16.89 11.23
CA GLU A 138 6.66 -17.31 12.65
C GLU A 138 7.73 -18.36 13.02
N SER A 139 8.32 -19.04 12.02
CA SER A 139 9.41 -20.01 12.21
C SER A 139 10.81 -19.38 12.09
N ASN A 140 10.90 -18.04 12.07
CA ASN A 140 12.14 -17.28 11.90
C ASN A 140 12.90 -17.62 10.61
N GLN A 141 12.19 -17.98 9.55
CA GLN A 141 12.78 -18.20 8.22
C GLN A 141 12.41 -17.05 7.30
N TYR A 142 13.36 -16.62 6.48
CA TYR A 142 13.11 -15.64 5.43
C TYR A 142 12.07 -16.18 4.45
N VAL A 143 11.16 -15.31 4.05
CA VAL A 143 10.07 -15.60 3.12
C VAL A 143 10.42 -14.93 1.80
N ASP A 144 10.44 -15.72 0.72
CA ASP A 144 10.65 -15.19 -0.63
C ASP A 144 9.52 -14.22 -1.00
N SER A 145 9.84 -13.23 -1.82
CA SER A 145 8.91 -12.17 -2.21
C SER A 145 7.63 -12.67 -2.88
N ASP A 146 7.70 -13.77 -3.62
CA ASP A 146 6.52 -14.39 -4.25
C ASP A 146 5.55 -15.03 -3.24
N SER A 147 5.98 -15.23 -2.00
CA SER A 147 5.21 -15.89 -0.94
C SER A 147 4.88 -15.00 0.26
N ALA A 148 5.35 -13.75 0.25
CA ALA A 148 5.15 -12.77 1.30
C ALA A 148 3.77 -12.11 1.19
N VAL A 149 2.70 -12.88 1.35
CA VAL A 149 1.31 -12.41 1.24
C VAL A 149 0.61 -12.53 2.59
N LEU A 150 0.23 -11.39 3.17
CA LEU A 150 -0.60 -11.30 4.38
C LEU A 150 -2.04 -11.66 4.02
N GLY A 151 -2.61 -12.67 4.67
CA GLY A 151 -4.00 -13.08 4.41
C GLY A 151 -4.54 -13.94 5.55
N ASP A 152 -5.75 -14.47 5.38
CA ASP A 152 -6.43 -15.27 6.42
C ASP A 152 -5.66 -16.54 6.86
N GLU A 153 -4.74 -17.02 6.03
CA GLU A 153 -3.92 -18.22 6.28
C GLU A 153 -2.56 -17.88 6.93
N ASN A 154 -2.04 -16.67 6.71
CA ASN A 154 -0.76 -16.18 7.25
C ASN A 154 -1.01 -14.85 7.94
N ASN A 155 -1.36 -14.92 9.23
CA ASN A 155 -1.84 -13.76 9.96
C ASN A 155 -0.74 -12.80 10.36
N GLU A 156 0.52 -13.23 10.44
CA GLU A 156 1.59 -12.41 10.99
C GLU A 156 2.91 -12.66 10.27
N PHE A 157 3.55 -11.56 9.86
CA PHE A 157 4.91 -11.56 9.36
C PHE A 157 5.74 -10.57 10.15
N THR A 158 7.04 -10.84 10.28
CA THR A 158 7.97 -9.87 10.88
C THR A 158 8.84 -9.27 9.79
N ILE A 159 8.78 -7.96 9.67
CA ILE A 159 9.62 -7.16 8.79
C ILE A 159 10.93 -6.87 9.51
N ILE A 160 12.05 -7.15 8.86
CA ILE A 160 13.39 -6.90 9.38
C ILE A 160 13.99 -5.72 8.63
N LEU A 161 14.49 -4.74 9.38
CA LEU A 161 15.16 -3.54 8.89
C LEU A 161 16.58 -3.45 9.44
N ASN A 162 17.48 -2.92 8.61
CA ASN A 162 18.86 -2.68 9.01
C ASN A 162 19.02 -1.28 9.66
N PRO A 163 19.41 -1.21 10.95
CA PRO A 163 19.65 0.06 11.64
C PRO A 163 20.93 0.78 11.20
N GLU A 164 21.87 0.09 10.54
CA GLU A 164 23.13 0.67 10.04
C GLU A 164 22.97 1.29 8.64
N ALA A 165 21.97 0.87 7.88
CA ALA A 165 21.72 1.40 6.54
C ALA A 165 20.88 2.68 6.58
N THR A 166 20.95 3.47 5.50
CA THR A 166 20.03 4.59 5.29
C THR A 166 18.58 4.08 5.29
N PRO A 167 17.65 4.75 6.00
CA PRO A 167 17.73 6.09 6.60
C PRO A 167 18.05 6.13 8.10
N PHE A 168 18.25 4.97 8.73
CA PHE A 168 18.46 4.81 10.17
C PHE A 168 19.91 5.16 10.54
N GLY A 169 20.86 4.58 9.82
CA GLY A 169 22.29 4.83 9.92
C GLY A 169 22.89 5.39 8.64
N ASP A 170 24.20 5.31 8.53
CA ASP A 170 24.98 5.62 7.34
C ASP A 170 25.82 4.39 6.94
N SER A 171 25.51 3.81 5.78
CA SER A 171 26.25 2.66 5.24
C SER A 171 27.73 2.97 4.96
N ASP A 172 28.10 4.25 4.84
CA ASP A 172 29.50 4.69 4.66
C ASP A 172 30.22 4.97 6.00
N ASP A 173 29.49 5.12 7.12
CA ASP A 173 30.05 5.34 8.46
C ASP A 173 29.39 4.43 9.51
N PRO A 174 30.00 3.29 9.86
CA PRO A 174 29.44 2.34 10.82
C PRO A 174 29.35 2.89 12.26
N ALA A 175 29.89 4.07 12.54
CA ALA A 175 29.69 4.75 13.82
C ALA A 175 28.34 5.47 13.91
N VAL A 176 27.64 5.63 12.77
CA VAL A 176 26.33 6.29 12.66
C VAL A 176 25.31 5.20 12.37
N THR A 177 24.73 4.66 13.43
CA THR A 177 23.67 3.64 13.38
C THR A 177 22.57 4.02 14.34
N PHE A 178 21.37 3.51 14.11
CA PHE A 178 20.24 3.77 15.00
C PHE A 178 20.43 3.05 16.33
N GLY A 179 20.55 3.84 17.40
CA GLY A 179 20.94 3.37 18.72
C GLY A 179 20.19 4.07 19.85
N GLN A 180 20.78 4.07 21.03
CA GLN A 180 20.14 4.58 22.25
C GLN A 180 19.67 6.04 22.11
N GLY A 181 18.41 6.31 22.44
CA GLY A 181 17.82 7.65 22.42
C GLY A 181 17.45 8.18 21.04
N ASP A 182 17.62 7.41 19.97
CA ASP A 182 17.21 7.79 18.63
C ASP A 182 15.70 7.58 18.39
N GLU A 183 15.16 8.41 17.50
CA GLU A 183 13.76 8.43 17.07
C GLU A 183 13.72 8.29 15.54
N SER A 184 12.79 7.48 15.04
CA SER A 184 12.53 7.32 13.61
C SER A 184 11.04 7.16 13.35
N SER A 185 10.57 7.61 12.19
CA SER A 185 9.18 7.46 11.76
C SER A 185 9.11 6.62 10.49
N LEU A 186 8.21 5.65 10.47
CA LEU A 186 7.95 4.77 9.34
C LEU A 186 6.51 4.92 8.89
N ALA A 187 6.30 4.99 7.58
CA ALA A 187 5.00 4.88 6.96
C ALA A 187 4.99 3.67 6.03
N ILE A 188 4.24 2.65 6.41
CA ILE A 188 4.01 1.44 5.61
C ILE A 188 2.85 1.72 4.65
N VAL A 189 3.09 1.56 3.36
CA VAL A 189 2.11 1.80 2.29
C VAL A 189 1.78 0.48 1.62
N SER A 190 0.56 0.00 1.82
CA SER A 190 0.03 -1.18 1.13
C SER A 190 -0.11 -0.94 -0.39
N PRO A 191 -0.25 -2.00 -1.20
CA PRO A 191 -0.44 -1.88 -2.65
C PRO A 191 -1.72 -1.09 -3.02
N SER A 192 -2.74 -1.19 -2.18
CA SER A 192 -4.03 -0.47 -2.31
C SER A 192 -3.97 0.97 -1.81
N GLY A 193 -2.79 1.44 -1.37
CA GLY A 193 -2.53 2.82 -0.98
C GLY A 193 -2.94 3.16 0.46
N ALA A 194 -3.40 2.19 1.24
CA ALA A 194 -3.62 2.37 2.68
C ALA A 194 -2.27 2.57 3.37
N THR A 195 -2.17 3.60 4.23
CA THR A 195 -0.94 3.95 4.94
C THR A 195 -1.06 3.75 6.44
N THR A 196 -0.05 3.13 7.05
CA THR A 196 0.08 3.00 8.50
C THR A 196 1.37 3.65 8.97
N GLU A 197 1.24 4.61 9.88
CA GLU A 197 2.38 5.30 10.49
C GLU A 197 2.78 4.61 11.80
N VAL A 198 4.08 4.44 11.99
CA VAL A 198 4.73 3.86 13.17
C VAL A 198 5.87 4.79 13.58
N GLU A 199 6.02 5.01 14.88
CA GLU A 199 7.15 5.75 15.45
C GLU A 199 8.01 4.74 16.20
N LEU A 200 9.30 4.70 15.89
CA LEU A 200 10.29 3.91 16.63
C LEU A 200 11.06 4.84 17.55
N ARG A 201 11.15 4.47 18.82
CA ARG A 201 11.90 5.20 19.83
C ARG A 201 12.77 4.24 20.62
N ALA A 202 14.07 4.35 20.40
CA ALA A 202 15.03 3.58 21.16
C ALA A 202 15.13 4.09 22.61
N PRO A 203 15.21 3.20 23.62
CA PRO A 203 15.51 3.57 25.00
C PRO A 203 16.84 4.32 25.14
N ASP A 204 16.95 5.16 26.16
CA ASP A 204 18.18 5.94 26.45
C ASP A 204 19.38 5.08 26.89
N LEU A 205 19.15 3.82 27.29
CA LEU A 205 20.16 2.87 27.78
C LEU A 205 19.76 1.43 27.45
N PHE A 206 20.69 0.64 26.92
CA PHE A 206 20.57 -0.82 26.80
C PHE A 206 21.16 -1.52 28.02
N THR A 207 20.45 -2.52 28.54
CA THR A 207 20.77 -3.17 29.82
C THR A 207 21.52 -4.48 29.68
N ASP A 208 21.19 -5.29 28.68
CA ASP A 208 21.79 -6.59 28.43
C ASP A 208 22.19 -6.76 26.94
N GLU A 209 23.23 -7.56 26.70
CA GLU A 209 23.72 -7.94 25.36
C GLU A 209 22.67 -8.82 24.64
N GLY A 210 22.40 -8.54 23.36
CA GLY A 210 21.42 -9.32 22.58
C GLY A 210 19.97 -9.23 23.09
N GLU A 211 19.65 -8.27 23.96
CA GLU A 211 18.31 -8.07 24.50
C GLU A 211 17.35 -7.58 23.41
N ALA A 212 16.12 -8.09 23.42
CA ALA A 212 15.03 -7.56 22.63
C ALA A 212 14.40 -6.36 23.39
N VAL A 213 14.63 -5.15 22.89
CA VAL A 213 14.05 -3.92 23.44
C VAL A 213 12.83 -3.51 22.65
N ARG A 214 11.81 -2.98 23.34
CA ARG A 214 10.66 -2.38 22.65
C ARG A 214 11.07 -1.02 22.07
N LEU A 215 10.68 -0.78 20.83
CA LEU A 215 10.82 0.50 20.13
C LEU A 215 9.51 1.29 20.14
#